data_AF-A0A965ASR8-F1
#
_entry.id   AF-A0A965ASR8-F1
#
_cell.length_a   1.000
_cell.length_b   1.000
_cell.length_c   1.000
_cell.angle_alpha   90.00
_cell.angle_beta   90.00
_cell.angle_gamma   90.00
#
_symmetry.space_group_name_H-M   'P 1'
#
loop_
_entity.id
_entity.type
_entity.pdbx_description
1 polymer ?
#
loop_
_entity_poly.entity_id
_entity_poly.type
_entity_poly.pdbx_seq_one_letter_code
_entity_poly.pdbx_strand_id
1 'polypeptide(L)'
;MKDIRFWAAGAGLTLAAWLIVPFVFPPRPPAVAAEDIPVIHYVCRESGEVFEQPLTGSPIENPQTGRLTLVPAVYDARRKKWKPGPPLEVMHRQGLLQPVPTE
;
A
#
# COMPACT_ATOMS: atom_id res chain seq x y z
N MET A 1 41.03 -33.01 23.47
CA MET A 1 40.81 -32.56 22.09
C MET A 1 39.30 -32.41 21.93
N LYS A 2 38.79 -31.19 21.68
CA LYS A 2 37.34 -30.98 21.48
C LYS A 2 36.89 -31.80 20.26
N ASP A 3 35.96 -32.72 20.48
CA ASP A 3 35.50 -33.70 19.50
C ASP A 3 34.99 -33.03 18.21
N ILE A 4 35.63 -33.36 17.09
CA ILE A 4 35.33 -32.80 15.75
C ILE A 4 33.88 -33.04 15.31
N ARG A 5 33.25 -34.07 15.88
CA ARG A 5 31.85 -34.43 15.65
C ARG A 5 30.88 -33.36 16.18
N PHE A 6 31.18 -32.75 17.33
CA PHE A 6 30.37 -31.67 17.87
C PHE A 6 30.47 -30.41 17.01
N TRP A 7 31.65 -30.13 16.46
CA TRP A 7 31.84 -29.02 15.52
C TRP A 7 31.06 -29.23 14.22
N ALA A 8 31.09 -30.45 13.66
CA ALA A 8 30.32 -30.77 12.47
C ALA A 8 28.81 -30.64 12.70
N ALA A 9 28.30 -31.13 13.84
CA ALA A 9 26.89 -30.98 14.21
C ALA A 9 26.47 -29.51 14.40
N GLY A 10 27.30 -28.71 15.09
CA GLY A 10 27.04 -27.28 15.28
C GLY A 10 27.05 -26.48 13.98
N ALA A 11 27.99 -26.78 13.06
CA ALA A 11 28.03 -26.16 11.74
C ALA A 11 26.81 -26.53 10.89
N GLY A 12 26.41 -27.80 10.91
CA GLY A 12 25.23 -28.28 10.20
C GLY A 12 23.95 -27.62 10.69
N LEU A 13 23.77 -27.48 12.01
CA LEU A 13 22.60 -26.82 12.58
C LEU A 13 22.55 -25.33 12.20
N THR A 14 23.68 -24.64 12.27
CA THR A 14 23.78 -23.22 11.91
C THR A 14 23.45 -22.99 10.43
N LEU A 15 23.98 -23.84 9.55
CA LEU A 15 23.72 -23.76 8.12
C LEU A 15 22.24 -24.05 7.80
N ALA A 16 21.65 -25.07 8.42
CA ALA A 16 20.24 -25.39 8.27
C ALA A 16 19.36 -24.23 8.73
N ALA A 17 19.65 -23.65 9.90
CA ALA A 17 18.93 -22.48 10.39
C ALA A 17 19.03 -21.31 9.41
N TRP A 18 20.22 -21.00 8.91
CA TRP A 18 20.44 -19.92 7.95
C TRP A 18 19.64 -20.09 6.66
N LEU A 19 19.55 -21.32 6.14
CA LEU A 19 18.76 -21.63 4.94
C LEU A 19 17.24 -21.53 5.18
N ILE A 20 16.77 -21.77 6.41
CA ILE A 20 15.35 -21.74 6.76
C ILE A 20 14.87 -20.31 7.08
N VAL A 21 15.74 -19.47 7.65
CA VAL A 21 15.41 -18.08 8.06
C VAL A 21 14.67 -17.26 7.00
N PRO A 22 15.06 -17.19 5.70
CA PRO A 22 14.36 -16.34 4.74
C PRO A 22 12.93 -16.82 4.42
N PHE A 23 12.62 -18.10 4.65
CA PHE A 23 11.28 -18.64 4.45
C PHE A 23 10.37 -18.40 5.66
N VAL A 24 10.94 -18.44 6.87
CA VAL A 24 10.19 -18.21 8.12
C VAL A 24 10.03 -16.72 8.41
N PHE A 25 11.05 -15.93 8.08
CA PHE A 25 11.09 -14.47 8.25
C PHE A 25 11.32 -13.80 6.90
N PRO A 26 10.29 -13.75 6.04
CA PRO A 26 10.40 -13.02 4.78
C PRO A 26 10.75 -11.56 5.07
N PRO A 27 11.64 -10.95 4.27
CA PRO A 27 11.97 -9.54 4.43
C PRO A 27 10.69 -8.72 4.35
N ARG A 28 10.49 -7.84 5.33
CA ARG A 28 9.38 -6.87 5.30
C ARG A 28 9.55 -6.01 4.05
N PRO A 29 8.49 -5.76 3.27
CA PRO A 29 8.58 -4.78 2.18
C PRO A 29 9.06 -3.44 2.75
N PRO A 30 9.97 -2.75 2.05
CA PRO A 30 10.42 -1.43 2.48
C PRO A 30 9.21 -0.49 2.59
N ALA A 31 9.24 0.42 3.56
CA ALA A 31 8.26 1.50 3.58
C ALA A 31 8.43 2.32 2.30
N VAL A 32 7.33 2.53 1.58
CA VAL A 32 7.31 3.37 0.37
C VAL A 32 7.72 4.79 0.77
N ALA A 33 8.62 5.41 0.00
CA ALA A 33 9.01 6.80 0.24
C ALA A 33 7.79 7.71 0.05
N ALA A 34 7.73 8.82 0.78
CA ALA A 34 6.57 9.72 0.69
C ALA A 34 6.41 10.29 -0.74
N GLU A 35 7.53 10.45 -1.45
CA GLU A 35 7.57 10.89 -2.85
C GLU A 35 6.94 9.89 -3.84
N ASP A 36 6.90 8.60 -3.50
CA ASP A 36 6.41 7.52 -4.36
C ASP A 36 4.92 7.23 -4.14
N ILE A 37 4.25 7.94 -3.21
CA ILE A 37 2.83 7.73 -2.94
C ILE A 37 2.01 8.42 -4.05
N PRO A 38 1.20 7.67 -4.83
CA PRO A 38 0.45 8.25 -5.92
C PRO A 38 -0.59 9.23 -5.40
N VAL A 39 -0.68 10.41 -6.01
CA VAL A 39 -1.72 11.41 -5.72
C VAL A 39 -2.98 11.03 -6.50
N ILE A 40 -4.11 10.92 -5.80
CA ILE A 40 -5.42 10.64 -6.41
C ILE A 40 -6.43 11.73 -6.07
N HIS A 41 -7.54 11.74 -6.83
CA HIS A 41 -8.65 12.63 -6.57
C HIS A 41 -9.61 12.01 -5.57
N TYR A 42 -10.07 12.80 -4.61
CA TYR A 42 -11.14 12.48 -3.67
C TYR A 42 -12.31 13.44 -3.87
N VAL A 43 -13.53 12.95 -3.70
CA VAL A 43 -14.75 13.76 -3.71
C VAL A 43 -15.34 13.75 -2.31
N CYS A 44 -15.69 14.93 -1.79
CA CYS A 44 -16.51 15.03 -0.59
C CYS A 44 -17.94 14.55 -0.88
N ARG A 45 -18.44 13.57 -0.13
CA ARG A 45 -19.82 13.07 -0.31
C ARG A 45 -20.90 14.11 -0.03
N GLU A 46 -20.62 15.08 0.83
CA GLU A 46 -21.58 16.09 1.25
C GLU A 46 -21.61 17.28 0.28
N SER A 47 -20.44 17.84 -0.07
CA SER A 47 -20.35 19.03 -0.92
C SER A 47 -20.13 18.74 -2.40
N GLY A 48 -19.64 17.54 -2.74
CA GLY A 48 -19.26 17.18 -4.11
C GLY A 48 -17.95 17.83 -4.59
N GLU A 49 -17.25 18.54 -3.71
CA GLU A 49 -15.96 19.15 -4.02
C GLU A 49 -14.86 18.10 -4.20
N VAL A 50 -13.89 18.42 -5.05
CA VAL A 50 -12.80 17.53 -5.45
C VAL A 50 -11.50 18.00 -4.80
N PHE A 51 -10.77 17.07 -4.20
CA PHE A 51 -9.51 17.31 -3.52
C PHE A 51 -8.44 16.37 -4.07
N GLU A 52 -7.26 16.88 -4.36
CA GLU A 52 -6.09 16.05 -4.68
C GLU A 52 -5.32 15.76 -3.40
N GLN A 53 -5.17 14.47 -3.08
CA GLN A 53 -4.50 14.01 -1.86
C GLN A 53 -3.70 12.74 -2.16
N PRO A 54 -2.64 12.46 -1.40
CA PRO A 54 -1.94 11.18 -1.48
C PRO A 54 -2.90 10.00 -1.28
N LEU A 55 -2.69 8.91 -2.00
CA LEU A 55 -3.42 7.67 -1.79
C LEU A 55 -3.08 7.13 -0.40
N THR A 56 -4.08 7.08 0.49
CA THR A 56 -3.92 6.49 1.82
C THR A 56 -4.90 5.35 2.01
N GLY A 57 -4.48 4.25 2.63
CA GLY A 57 -5.37 3.13 2.96
C GLY A 57 -6.41 3.45 4.04
N SER A 58 -6.29 4.61 4.71
CA SER A 58 -7.22 5.08 5.74
C SER A 58 -8.20 6.12 5.20
N PRO A 59 -9.41 6.24 5.78
CA PRO A 59 -10.32 7.35 5.54
C PRO A 59 -9.60 8.69 5.77
N ILE A 60 -9.74 9.62 4.81
CA ILE A 60 -9.13 10.96 4.90
C ILE A 60 -10.17 11.96 5.40
N GLU A 61 -9.74 12.85 6.29
CA GLU A 61 -10.55 13.99 6.72
C GLU A 61 -10.65 15.03 5.61
N ASN A 62 -11.86 15.54 5.40
CA ASN A 62 -12.06 16.69 4.52
C ASN A 62 -11.38 17.92 5.15
N PRO A 63 -10.42 18.57 4.45
CA PRO A 63 -9.65 19.69 5.00
C PRO A 63 -10.49 20.90 5.37
N GLN A 64 -11.70 21.04 4.83
CA GLN A 64 -12.61 22.13 5.16
C GLN A 64 -13.47 21.84 6.40
N THR A 65 -13.84 20.57 6.62
CA THR A 65 -14.84 20.21 7.64
C THR A 65 -14.27 19.36 8.79
N GLY A 66 -13.06 18.83 8.65
CA GLY A 66 -12.44 17.91 9.61
C GLY A 66 -13.18 16.58 9.75
N ARG A 67 -14.13 16.26 8.85
CA ARG A 67 -14.94 15.04 8.90
C ARG A 67 -14.46 14.04 7.85
N LEU A 68 -14.61 12.75 8.14
CA LEU A 68 -14.30 11.64 7.23
C LEU A 68 -15.34 11.50 6.10
N THR A 69 -15.46 12.53 5.27
CA THR A 69 -16.45 12.62 4.18
C THR A 69 -15.83 12.48 2.79
N LEU A 70 -14.50 12.42 2.70
CA LEU A 70 -13.77 12.20 1.46
C LEU A 70 -13.82 10.74 1.04
N VAL A 71 -14.21 10.50 -0.20
CA VAL A 71 -14.11 9.19 -0.85
C VAL A 71 -13.34 9.30 -2.15
N PRO A 72 -12.66 8.23 -2.59
CA PRO A 72 -11.96 8.24 -3.87
C PRO A 72 -12.88 8.65 -5.01
N ALA A 73 -12.35 9.40 -5.96
CA ALA A 73 -13.09 9.85 -7.12
C ALA A 73 -12.79 8.95 -8.33
N VAL A 74 -13.83 8.70 -9.14
CA VAL A 74 -13.70 8.10 -10.47
C VAL A 74 -14.09 9.15 -11.50
N TYR A 75 -13.28 9.26 -12.55
CA TYR A 75 -13.57 10.17 -13.65
C TYR A 75 -14.65 9.59 -14.56
N ASP A 76 -15.80 10.25 -14.67
CA ASP A 76 -16.81 9.92 -15.67
C ASP A 76 -16.52 10.69 -16.97
N ALA A 77 -15.93 10.00 -17.95
CA ALA A 77 -15.57 10.56 -19.24
C ALA A 77 -16.79 11.04 -20.07
N ARG A 78 -17.97 10.43 -19.88
CA ARG A 78 -19.18 10.83 -20.62
C ARG A 78 -19.68 12.18 -20.13
N ARG A 79 -19.62 12.41 -18.82
CA ARG A 79 -20.08 13.64 -18.18
C ARG A 79 -18.96 14.66 -17.94
N LYS A 80 -17.72 14.29 -18.25
CA LYS A 80 -16.49 15.06 -17.99
C LYS A 80 -16.41 15.57 -16.55
N LYS A 81 -16.79 14.74 -15.58
CA LYS A 81 -16.90 15.11 -14.16
C LYS A 81 -16.37 14.00 -13.26
N TRP A 82 -15.74 14.41 -12.16
CA TRP A 82 -15.38 13.52 -11.06
C TRP A 82 -16.63 13.10 -10.29
N LYS A 83 -16.72 11.82 -9.96
CA LYS A 83 -17.83 11.24 -9.20
C LYS A 83 -17.32 10.42 -8.03
N PRO A 84 -18.10 10.31 -6.94
CA PRO A 84 -17.78 9.41 -5.85
C PRO A 84 -17.61 7.98 -6.38
N GLY A 85 -16.41 7.44 -6.20
CA GLY A 85 -16.05 6.07 -6.54
C GLY A 85 -16.46 5.08 -5.47
N PRO A 86 -16.33 3.77 -5.77
CA PRO A 86 -16.43 2.75 -4.74
C PRO A 86 -15.23 2.87 -3.76
N PRO A 87 -15.29 2.23 -2.58
CA PRO A 87 -14.19 2.24 -1.61
C PRO A 87 -12.86 1.77 -2.24
N LEU A 88 -11.72 2.26 -1.73
CA LEU A 88 -10.38 1.94 -2.26
C LEU A 88 -10.13 0.44 -2.40
N GLU A 89 -10.59 -0.35 -1.44
CA GLU A 89 -10.48 -1.81 -1.45
C GLU A 89 -11.12 -2.43 -2.71
N VAL A 90 -12.27 -1.90 -3.11
CA VAL A 90 -13.01 -2.35 -4.31
C VAL A 90 -12.29 -1.86 -5.57
N MET A 91 -11.80 -0.62 -5.57
CA MET A 91 -11.03 -0.07 -6.71
C MET A 91 -9.75 -0.87 -6.96
N HIS A 92 -9.07 -1.32 -5.89
CA HIS A 92 -7.88 -2.16 -5.99
C HIS A 92 -8.19 -3.51 -6.63
N ARG A 93 -9.25 -4.20 -6.18
CA ARG A 93 -9.69 -5.48 -6.76
C ARG A 93 -10.13 -5.36 -8.22
N GLN A 94 -10.66 -4.20 -8.60
CA GLN A 94 -11.10 -3.90 -9.97
C GLN A 94 -9.96 -3.43 -10.87
N GLY A 95 -8.72 -3.27 -10.36
CA GLY A 95 -7.59 -2.78 -11.14
C GLY A 95 -7.73 -1.30 -11.57
N LEU A 96 -8.59 -0.54 -10.89
CA LEU A 96 -8.80 0.89 -11.18
C LEU A 96 -7.68 1.77 -10.63
N LEU A 97 -6.91 1.26 -9.66
CA LEU A 97 -5.70 1.88 -9.15
C LEU A 97 -4.53 1.36 -9.99
N GLN A 98 -4.25 2.01 -11.12
CA GLN A 98 -3.03 1.72 -11.87
C GLN A 98 -1.87 2.55 -11.29
N PRO A 99 -0.68 1.96 -11.09
CA PRO A 99 0.50 2.75 -10.78
C PRO A 99 0.79 3.70 -11.95
N VAL A 100 1.19 4.92 -11.64
CA VAL A 100 1.62 5.89 -12.65
C VAL A 100 2.82 5.30 -13.38
N PRO A 101 2.84 5.26 -14.73
CA PRO A 101 4.00 4.78 -15.46
C PRO A 101 5.22 5.61 -15.06
N THR A 102 6.24 4.95 -14.52
CA THR A 102 7.53 5.56 -14.27
C THR A 102 8.25 5.62 -15.62
N GLU A 103 8.42 6.83 -16.18
CA GLU A 103 9.26 7.07 -17.36
C GLU A 103 10.75 6.96 -17.01
#